data_AF-A0AAU2VES0-F1
#
_entry.id   AF-A0AAU2VES0-F1
#
_cell.length_a   1.000
_cell.length_b   1.000
_cell.length_c   1.000
_cell.angle_alpha   90.00
_cell.angle_beta   90.00
_cell.angle_gamma   90.00
#
_symmetry.space_group_name_H-M   'P 1'
#
loop_
_entity.id
_entity.type
_entity.pdbx_description
1 polymer ?
#
loop_
_entity_poly.entity_id
_entity_poly.type
_entity_poly.pdbx_seq_one_letter_code
_entity_poly.pdbx_strand_id
1 'polypeptide(L)'
;MRVRPIVTALLLAGAAVIPLSSPSTATPHPTPFGSCQREGAMSVGGNGLYTCDQGRYIYRACDPGARPVQIARDTVMCTDD
;
A
#
# COMPACT_ATOMS: atom_id res chain seq x y z
N MET A 1 12.77 -29.76 41.14
CA MET A 1 12.86 -28.55 41.98
C MET A 1 12.92 -27.33 41.09
N ARG A 2 12.02 -26.37 41.29
CA ARG A 2 11.92 -25.10 40.55
C ARG A 2 12.68 -24.03 41.34
N VAL A 3 13.68 -23.38 40.75
CA VAL A 3 14.20 -22.09 41.25
C VAL A 3 14.51 -21.19 40.05
N ARG A 4 14.10 -19.92 40.20
CA ARG A 4 13.81 -18.92 39.17
C ARG A 4 15.07 -18.15 38.72
N PRO A 5 15.20 -17.72 37.45
CA PRO A 5 16.12 -16.64 37.10
C PRO A 5 15.44 -15.29 37.38
N ILE A 6 16.07 -14.46 38.21
CA ILE A 6 15.74 -13.03 38.34
C ILE A 6 16.84 -12.28 37.59
N VAL A 7 16.52 -11.74 36.43
CA VAL A 7 17.31 -10.66 35.82
C VAL A 7 16.33 -9.55 35.50
N THR A 8 16.28 -8.60 36.42
CA THR A 8 15.64 -7.30 36.28
C THR A 8 16.57 -6.42 35.45
N ALA A 9 16.20 -6.12 34.21
CA ALA A 9 16.89 -5.10 33.41
C ALA A 9 15.94 -3.92 33.19
N LEU A 10 16.39 -2.77 33.70
CA LEU A 10 15.75 -1.47 33.73
C LEU A 10 15.37 -0.95 32.34
N LEU A 11 14.27 -0.19 32.33
CA LEU A 11 13.73 0.57 31.23
C LEU A 11 14.74 1.52 30.60
N LEU A 12 14.82 1.52 29.26
CA LEU A 12 15.15 2.73 28.51
C LEU A 12 13.88 3.23 27.82
N ALA A 13 13.33 4.32 28.35
CA ALA A 13 12.40 5.18 27.64
C ALA A 13 13.17 5.90 26.52
N GLY A 14 13.17 5.31 25.33
CA GLY A 14 13.62 5.96 24.10
C GLY A 14 12.41 6.57 23.40
N ALA A 15 12.40 7.90 23.31
CA ALA A 15 11.35 8.65 22.65
C ALA A 15 11.16 8.21 21.19
N ALA A 16 9.88 8.23 20.80
CA ALA A 16 9.38 7.87 19.49
C ALA A 16 10.12 8.56 18.33
N VAL A 17 10.67 7.74 17.44
CA VAL A 17 10.62 8.02 16.00
C VAL A 17 10.11 6.74 15.35
N ILE A 18 8.80 6.67 15.15
CA ILE A 18 8.22 5.76 14.19
C ILE A 18 8.53 6.42 12.85
N PRO A 19 9.51 5.97 12.03
CA PRO A 19 9.40 6.29 10.62
C PRO A 19 8.07 5.67 10.20
N LEU A 20 7.14 6.52 9.77
CA LEU A 20 5.87 6.13 9.18
C LEU A 20 6.15 5.46 7.82
N SER A 21 6.96 4.40 7.84
CA SER A 21 6.99 3.39 6.80
C SER A 21 5.89 2.45 7.18
N SER A 22 4.64 2.90 7.06
CA SER A 22 3.59 1.94 6.81
C SER A 22 4.07 1.18 5.58
N PRO A 23 4.37 -0.13 5.64
CA PRO A 23 4.09 -0.89 4.44
C PRO A 23 2.61 -0.58 4.23
N SER A 24 2.30 0.19 3.19
CA SER A 24 1.00 0.11 2.56
C SER A 24 0.93 -1.35 2.12
N THR A 25 0.60 -2.21 3.08
CA THR A 25 0.00 -3.51 2.85
C THR A 25 -1.21 -3.08 2.06
N ALA A 26 -1.04 -3.04 0.75
CA ALA A 26 -2.12 -2.91 -0.19
C ALA A 26 -2.91 -4.17 0.12
N THR A 27 -3.82 -4.05 1.09
CA THR A 27 -4.93 -4.96 1.23
C THR A 27 -5.46 -5.02 -0.18
N PRO A 28 -5.40 -6.19 -0.84
CA PRO A 28 -5.90 -6.32 -2.19
C PRO A 28 -7.36 -5.92 -2.06
N HIS A 29 -7.66 -4.68 -2.45
CA HIS A 29 -9.04 -4.28 -2.57
C HIS A 29 -9.60 -5.29 -3.57
N PRO A 30 -10.70 -5.98 -3.26
CA PRO A 30 -11.30 -6.90 -4.20
C PRO A 30 -11.74 -6.05 -5.40
N THR A 31 -10.83 -5.90 -6.36
CA THR A 31 -11.14 -5.24 -7.61
C THR A 31 -12.20 -6.11 -8.26
N PRO A 32 -13.28 -5.54 -8.79
CA PRO A 32 -14.24 -6.32 -9.57
C PRO A 32 -13.59 -7.02 -10.78
N PHE A 33 -12.34 -6.68 -11.09
CA PHE A 33 -11.57 -7.11 -12.25
C PHE A 33 -10.83 -8.46 -12.10
N GLY A 34 -10.93 -9.18 -10.98
CA GLY A 34 -10.27 -10.49 -10.84
C GLY A 34 -8.74 -10.43 -10.99
N SER A 35 -8.13 -11.44 -11.62
CA SER A 35 -6.70 -11.45 -11.99
C SER A 35 -6.44 -10.63 -13.25
N CYS A 36 -5.37 -9.83 -13.25
CA CYS A 36 -4.98 -9.07 -14.43
C CYS A 36 -4.07 -9.89 -15.35
N GLN A 37 -4.26 -9.77 -16.66
CA GLN A 37 -3.56 -10.59 -17.66
C GLN A 37 -2.38 -9.85 -18.32
N ARG A 38 -2.32 -8.52 -18.20
CA ARG A 38 -1.28 -7.68 -18.78
C ARG A 38 -0.56 -6.92 -17.67
N GLU A 39 0.68 -7.30 -17.41
CA GLU A 39 1.56 -6.60 -16.47
C GLU A 39 1.66 -5.11 -16.81
N GLY A 40 1.62 -4.27 -15.79
CA GLY A 40 1.65 -2.81 -15.93
C GLY A 40 0.34 -2.18 -16.40
N ALA A 41 -0.71 -2.95 -16.72
CA ALA A 41 -2.01 -2.39 -17.07
C ALA A 41 -2.62 -1.62 -15.89
N MET A 42 -3.12 -0.42 -16.18
CA MET A 42 -3.65 0.49 -15.17
C MET A 42 -5.15 0.71 -15.33
N SER A 43 -5.87 0.81 -14.21
CA SER A 43 -7.29 1.16 -14.18
C SER A 43 -7.59 2.13 -13.05
N VAL A 44 -8.51 3.07 -13.30
CA VAL A 44 -8.95 4.03 -12.28
C VAL A 44 -9.64 3.32 -11.12
N GLY A 45 -9.42 3.82 -9.90
CA GLY A 45 -9.96 3.24 -8.68
C GLY A 45 -10.14 4.26 -7.57
N GLY A 46 -11.37 4.67 -7.28
CA GLY A 46 -11.62 5.66 -6.21
C GLY A 46 -10.78 6.93 -6.39
N ASN A 47 -9.89 7.21 -5.43
CA ASN A 47 -8.95 8.35 -5.43
C ASN A 47 -7.53 7.96 -5.89
N GLY A 48 -7.39 6.85 -6.61
CA GLY A 48 -6.11 6.33 -7.07
C GLY A 48 -6.25 5.48 -8.31
N LEU A 49 -5.23 4.67 -8.57
CA LEU A 49 -5.20 3.74 -9.67
C LEU A 49 -4.86 2.34 -9.18
N TYR A 50 -5.29 1.34 -9.93
CA TYR A 50 -4.84 -0.03 -9.81
C TYR A 50 -3.79 -0.27 -10.89
N THR A 51 -2.66 -0.86 -10.53
CA THR A 51 -1.64 -1.33 -11.48
C THR A 51 -1.58 -2.85 -11.41
N CYS A 52 -1.55 -3.50 -12.57
CA CYS A 52 -1.29 -4.93 -12.65
C CYS A 52 0.17 -5.24 -12.32
N ASP A 53 0.38 -6.03 -11.27
CA ASP A 53 1.68 -6.51 -10.83
C ASP A 53 1.53 -7.98 -10.42
N GLN A 54 2.33 -8.85 -11.04
CA GLN A 54 2.32 -10.30 -10.82
C GLN A 54 0.92 -10.94 -10.96
N GLY A 55 0.16 -10.52 -11.97
CA GLY A 55 -1.19 -11.01 -12.25
C GLY A 55 -2.25 -10.53 -11.25
N ARG A 56 -1.93 -9.55 -10.40
CA ARG A 56 -2.84 -8.97 -9.41
C ARG A 56 -2.95 -7.46 -9.57
N TYR A 57 -4.14 -6.92 -9.40
CA TYR A 57 -4.31 -5.48 -9.33
C TYR A 57 -3.89 -4.96 -7.95
N ILE A 58 -2.85 -4.14 -7.93
CA ILE A 58 -2.32 -3.47 -6.75
C ILE A 58 -2.81 -2.03 -6.74
N TYR A 59 -3.51 -1.63 -5.69
CA TYR A 59 -3.96 -0.26 -5.51
C TYR A 59 -2.79 0.68 -5.18
N ARG A 60 -2.77 1.84 -5.82
CA ARG A 60 -1.87 2.96 -5.57
C ARG A 60 -2.71 4.23 -5.49
N ALA A 61 -2.70 4.88 -4.34
CA ALA A 61 -3.37 6.17 -4.18
C ALA A 61 -2.65 7.26 -5.00
N CYS A 62 -3.42 8.20 -5.56
CA CYS A 62 -2.85 9.45 -6.05
C CYS A 62 -2.44 10.34 -4.86
N ASP A 63 -1.55 11.29 -5.13
CA ASP A 63 -1.21 12.33 -4.14
C ASP A 63 -2.46 13.09 -3.69
N PRO A 64 -2.46 13.65 -2.46
CA PRO A 64 -3.58 14.44 -1.97
C PRO A 64 -3.87 15.63 -2.91
N GLY A 65 -5.11 15.75 -3.39
CA GLY A 65 -5.51 16.78 -4.37
C GLY A 65 -5.49 16.27 -5.82
N ALA A 66 -4.61 15.31 -6.13
CA ALA A 66 -4.56 14.70 -7.45
C ALA A 66 -5.70 13.69 -7.65
N ARG A 67 -6.21 13.64 -8.89
CA ARG A 67 -7.28 12.73 -9.30
C ARG A 67 -6.78 11.75 -10.35
N PRO A 68 -7.20 10.47 -10.30
CA PRO A 68 -6.82 9.50 -11.32
C PRO A 68 -7.60 9.76 -12.62
N VAL A 69 -6.90 9.91 -13.72
CA VAL A 69 -7.45 10.13 -15.06
C VAL A 69 -7.02 9.00 -15.99
N GLN A 70 -7.99 8.30 -16.58
CA GLN A 70 -7.73 7.26 -17.58
C GLN A 70 -7.39 7.92 -18.92
N ILE A 71 -6.13 7.89 -19.33
CA ILE A 71 -5.66 8.53 -20.57
C ILE A 71 -5.55 7.56 -21.75
N ALA A 72 -5.47 6.27 -21.48
CA ALA A 72 -5.56 5.20 -22.47
C ALA A 72 -6.17 3.94 -21.85
N ARG A 73 -6.48 2.92 -22.66
CA ARG A 73 -7.11 1.67 -22.19
C ARG A 73 -6.41 1.05 -20.98
N ASP A 74 -5.08 1.07 -20.94
CA ASP A 74 -4.27 0.45 -19.89
C ASP A 74 -3.38 1.48 -19.16
N THR A 75 -3.67 2.78 -19.28
CA THR A 75 -2.84 3.84 -18.71
C THR A 75 -3.68 4.85 -17.95
N VAL A 76 -3.32 5.06 -16.69
CA VAL A 76 -3.90 6.04 -15.79
C VAL A 76 -2.81 6.96 -15.31
N MET A 77 -3.08 8.25 -15.24
CA MET A 77 -2.21 9.23 -14.61
C MET A 77 -2.94 9.92 -13.47
N CYS A 78 -2.22 10.24 -12.41
CA CYS A 78 -2.71 11.15 -11.38
C CYS A 78 -2.44 12.58 -11.85
N THR A 79 -3.49 13.39 -11.92
CA THR A 79 -3.39 14.80 -12.32
C THR A 79 -3.87 15.68 -11.17
N ASP A 80 -3.07 16.67 -10.81
CA ASP A 80 -3.53 17.82 -10.03
C ASP A 80 -4.23 18.74 -11.04
N ASP A 81 -5.53 18.98 -10.87
CA ASP A 81 -6.31 19.92 -11.71
C ASP A 81 -6.25 21.32 -11.09
#